data_AF-A0A1S4BB69-F1
#
_entry.id   AF-A0A1S4BB69-F1
#
_cell.length_a   1.000
_cell.length_b   1.000
_cell.length_c   1.000
_cell.angle_alpha   90.00
_cell.angle_beta   90.00
_cell.angle_gamma   90.00
#
_symmetry.space_group_name_H-M   'P 1'
#
loop_
_entity.id
_entity.type
_entity.pdbx_description
1 polymer ?
#
loop_
_entity_poly.entity_id
_entity_poly.type
_entity_poly.pdbx_seq_one_letter_code
_entity_poly.pdbx_strand_id
1 'polypeptide(L)'
;MQEMGMTLPFEKTCKDLTEVVENKNISLYVSMIIQKAFLEIDEKCTEAAAVTFESEDDLGCCLYQSPPKKFEADHPFLFMIREEITRSVLFTGAVVNPLLNGSDDTTTMA
;
A
#
# COMPACT_ATOMS: atom_id res chain seq x y z
N MET A 1 -4.49 4.11 15.93
CA MET A 1 -4.03 5.51 16.11
C MET A 1 -4.07 5.93 17.58
N GLN A 2 -5.20 5.77 18.25
CA GLN A 2 -5.32 5.99 19.71
C GLN A 2 -4.38 5.09 20.51
N GLU A 3 -4.32 3.80 20.20
CA GLU A 3 -3.38 2.85 20.84
C GLU A 3 -1.91 3.18 20.57
N MET A 4 -1.61 3.95 19.52
CA MET A 4 -0.27 4.43 19.21
C MET A 4 0.05 5.77 19.91
N GLY A 5 -0.81 6.22 20.82
CA GLY A 5 -0.61 7.43 21.64
C GLY A 5 -1.34 8.68 21.15
N MET A 6 -2.00 8.65 20.00
CA MET A 6 -2.74 9.80 19.47
C MET A 6 -4.20 9.78 19.93
N THR A 7 -4.46 10.21 21.17
CA THR A 7 -5.79 10.14 21.80
C THR A 7 -6.54 11.47 21.79
N LEU A 8 -5.86 12.60 22.03
CA LEU A 8 -6.48 13.92 22.22
C LEU A 8 -7.49 14.32 21.12
N PRO A 9 -7.22 14.12 19.82
CA PRO A 9 -8.17 14.53 18.78
C PRO A 9 -9.49 13.77 18.82
N PHE A 10 -9.53 12.58 19.44
CA PHE A 10 -10.73 11.74 19.50
C PHE A 10 -11.57 11.97 20.76
N GLU A 11 -11.07 12.74 21.72
CA GLU A 11 -11.82 13.08 22.93
C GLU A 11 -12.88 14.13 22.64
N LYS A 12 -14.13 13.89 23.06
CA LYS A 12 -15.23 14.86 22.89
C LYS A 12 -15.00 16.19 23.63
N THR A 13 -14.13 16.18 24.63
CA THR A 13 -13.73 17.34 25.41
C THR A 13 -12.56 18.11 24.81
N CYS A 14 -12.01 17.64 23.68
CA CYS A 14 -10.91 18.27 22.99
C CYS A 14 -11.27 19.71 22.60
N LYS A 15 -10.35 20.65 22.90
CA LYS A 15 -10.45 22.06 22.54
C LYS A 15 -9.34 22.50 21.57
N ASP A 16 -8.48 21.59 21.16
CA ASP A 16 -7.28 21.94 20.40
C ASP A 16 -7.53 22.04 18.89
N LEU A 17 -8.70 21.60 18.42
CA LEU A 17 -9.12 21.69 17.01
C LEU A 17 -9.73 23.06 16.60
N THR A 18 -9.37 24.14 17.31
CA THR A 18 -9.97 25.48 17.14
C THR A 18 -9.68 26.16 15.80
N GLU A 19 -8.66 25.72 15.07
CA GLU A 19 -8.31 26.29 13.74
C GLU A 19 -9.05 25.60 12.58
N VAL A 20 -9.79 24.53 12.84
CA VAL A 20 -10.51 23.77 11.81
C VAL A 20 -11.79 24.49 11.37
N VAL A 21 -12.39 25.31 12.24
CA VAL A 21 -13.63 26.05 11.96
C VAL A 21 -13.56 27.47 12.50
N GLU A 22 -14.15 28.43 11.78
CA GLU A 22 -14.16 29.85 12.18
C GLU A 22 -14.91 30.08 13.51
N ASN A 23 -15.96 29.30 13.79
CA ASN A 23 -16.75 29.42 15.01
C ASN A 23 -16.09 28.67 16.17
N LYS A 24 -15.33 29.42 16.97
CA LYS A 24 -14.59 28.90 18.15
C LYS A 24 -15.47 28.45 19.32
N ASN A 25 -16.80 28.63 19.24
CA ASN A 25 -17.73 28.17 20.27
C ASN A 25 -18.20 26.72 20.05
N ILE A 26 -17.77 26.06 18.97
CA ILE A 26 -18.10 24.68 18.66
C ILE A 26 -16.98 23.76 19.16
N SER A 27 -17.34 22.75 19.95
CA SER A 27 -16.41 21.68 20.31
C SER A 27 -16.33 20.68 19.16
N LEU A 28 -15.11 20.45 18.67
CA LEU A 28 -14.82 19.51 17.59
C LEU A 28 -13.98 18.36 18.12
N TYR A 29 -14.23 17.17 17.58
CA TYR A 29 -13.45 15.97 17.83
C TYR A 29 -13.52 15.06 16.61
N VAL A 30 -12.51 14.21 16.46
CA VAL A 30 -12.43 13.18 15.43
C VAL A 30 -13.23 11.97 15.91
N SER A 31 -14.33 11.66 15.23
CA SER A 31 -15.12 10.46 15.53
C SER A 31 -14.51 9.20 14.92
N MET A 32 -14.04 9.29 13.67
CA MET A 32 -13.48 8.17 12.92
C MET A 32 -12.53 8.65 11.82
N ILE A 33 -11.52 7.85 11.51
CA ILE A 33 -10.65 8.02 10.35
C ILE A 33 -10.73 6.74 9.52
N ILE A 34 -11.06 6.87 8.25
CA ILE A 34 -11.17 5.74 7.32
C ILE A 34 -10.09 5.87 6.25
N GLN A 35 -9.30 4.82 6.04
CA GLN A 35 -8.35 4.71 4.94
C GLN A 35 -8.77 3.55 4.05
N LYS A 36 -9.15 3.83 2.80
CA LYS A 36 -9.48 2.81 1.79
C LYS A 36 -8.46 2.91 0.66
N ALA A 37 -7.83 1.78 0.32
CA ALA A 37 -6.85 1.68 -0.75
C ALA A 37 -7.19 0.48 -1.64
N PHE A 38 -6.87 0.58 -2.93
CA PHE A 38 -7.08 -0.47 -3.91
C PHE A 38 -5.79 -0.67 -4.70
N LEU A 39 -5.43 -1.93 -4.93
CA LEU A 39 -4.26 -2.33 -5.71
C LEU A 39 -4.69 -3.37 -6.72
N GLU A 40 -4.44 -3.08 -8.00
CA GLU A 40 -4.61 -4.00 -9.12
C GLU A 40 -3.25 -4.26 -9.74
N ILE A 41 -2.93 -5.53 -9.94
CA ILE A 41 -1.66 -5.96 -10.53
C ILE A 41 -2.00 -6.65 -11.85
N ASP A 42 -1.45 -6.11 -12.93
CA ASP A 42 -1.55 -6.70 -14.27
C ASP A 42 -0.17 -7.05 -14.83
N GLU A 43 -0.16 -7.86 -15.89
CA GLU A 43 1.07 -8.34 -16.53
C GLU A 43 1.57 -7.41 -17.63
N LYS A 44 0.76 -6.44 -18.06
CA LYS A 44 1.01 -5.65 -19.29
C LYS A 44 2.32 -4.88 -19.25
N CYS A 45 2.69 -4.38 -18.06
CA CYS A 45 3.96 -3.66 -17.88
C CYS A 45 5.18 -4.61 -17.87
N THR A 46 4.99 -5.83 -17.36
CA THR A 46 6.04 -6.85 -17.26
C THR A 46 6.34 -7.48 -18.62
N GLU A 47 5.32 -7.68 -19.46
CA GLU A 47 5.46 -8.22 -20.83
C GLU A 47 6.40 -7.36 -21.68
N ALA A 48 6.25 -6.03 -21.62
CA ALA A 48 7.12 -5.10 -22.36
C ALA A 48 8.60 -5.17 -21.91
N ALA A 49 8.84 -5.39 -20.62
CA ALA A 49 10.19 -5.56 -20.10
C ALA A 49 10.80 -6.90 -20.55
N ALA A 50 10.05 -8.00 -20.51
CA ALA A 50 10.51 -9.33 -20.92
C ALA A 50 10.98 -9.39 -22.39
N VAL A 51 10.22 -8.78 -23.30
CA VAL A 51 10.59 -8.69 -24.74
C VAL A 51 11.93 -7.97 -24.96
N THR A 52 12.28 -7.01 -24.11
CA THR A 52 13.56 -6.29 -24.20
C THR A 52 14.74 -7.21 -23.84
N PHE A 53 14.58 -8.06 -22.82
CA PHE A 53 15.64 -9.00 -22.39
C PHE A 53 15.90 -10.13 -23.39
N GLU A 54 14.89 -10.59 -24.13
CA GLU A 54 15.04 -11.65 -25.15
C GLU A 54 15.71 -11.14 -26.44
N SER A 55 15.95 -9.83 -26.58
CA SER A 55 16.52 -9.23 -27.79
C SER A 55 18.06 -9.07 -27.79
N GLU A 56 18.75 -9.51 -26.73
CA GLU A 56 20.22 -9.41 -26.58
C GLU A 56 21.00 -10.69 -26.97
N ASP A 57 20.39 -11.62 -27.70
CA ASP A 57 21.10 -12.78 -28.26
C ASP A 57 21.72 -12.45 -29.62
N ASP A 58 22.87 -11.75 -29.61
CA ASP A 58 23.99 -12.08 -30.51
C ASP A 58 25.26 -11.30 -30.13
N LEU A 59 25.99 -11.69 -29.08
CA LEU A 59 27.46 -11.64 -29.08
C LEU A 59 28.08 -12.39 -27.88
N GLY A 60 28.57 -13.60 -28.16
CA GLY A 60 29.90 -14.07 -27.75
C GLY A 60 30.32 -14.06 -26.26
N CYS A 61 30.53 -15.28 -25.77
CA CYS A 61 31.55 -15.68 -24.79
C CYS A 61 31.39 -15.29 -23.30
N CYS A 62 31.25 -16.34 -22.50
CA CYS A 62 31.85 -16.50 -21.16
C CYS A 62 31.35 -15.60 -20.04
N LEU A 63 30.16 -15.86 -19.47
CA LEU A 63 29.91 -15.53 -18.07
C LEU A 63 29.05 -16.62 -17.43
N TYR A 64 29.59 -17.30 -16.41
CA TYR A 64 28.81 -18.07 -15.44
C TYR A 64 27.88 -17.09 -14.71
N GLN A 65 26.77 -16.73 -15.32
CA GLN A 65 25.67 -16.09 -14.61
C GLN A 65 25.02 -17.20 -13.77
N SER A 66 24.97 -17.03 -12.45
CA SER A 66 24.12 -17.90 -11.63
C SER A 66 22.72 -17.90 -12.23
N PRO A 67 22.05 -19.06 -12.30
CA PRO A 67 20.69 -19.10 -12.79
C PRO A 67 19.85 -18.07 -12.02
N PRO A 68 18.94 -17.36 -12.70
CA PRO A 68 18.12 -16.34 -12.08
C PRO A 68 17.44 -16.92 -10.84
N LYS A 69 17.47 -16.17 -9.74
CA LYS A 69 16.81 -16.58 -8.52
C LYS A 69 15.32 -16.72 -8.81
N LYS A 70 14.76 -17.91 -8.57
CA LYS A 70 13.34 -18.15 -8.68
C LYS A 70 12.63 -17.52 -7.48
N PHE A 71 11.65 -16.68 -7.76
CA PHE A 71 10.74 -16.14 -6.77
C PHE A 71 9.34 -16.68 -7.10
N GLU A 72 8.78 -17.46 -6.17
CA GLU A 72 7.47 -18.08 -6.30
C GLU A 72 6.57 -17.52 -5.20
N ALA A 73 5.61 -16.67 -5.60
CA ALA A 73 4.67 -16.00 -4.71
C ALA A 73 3.35 -16.78 -4.61
N ASP A 74 3.43 -18.10 -4.40
CA ASP A 74 2.30 -19.03 -4.29
C ASP A 74 1.73 -19.14 -2.86
N HIS A 75 2.24 -18.34 -1.92
CA HIS A 75 1.88 -18.32 -0.51
C HIS A 75 1.90 -16.88 0.03
N PRO A 76 1.37 -16.60 1.24
CA PRO A 76 1.28 -15.24 1.75
C PRO A 76 2.61 -14.48 1.76
N PHE A 77 2.60 -13.26 1.21
CA PHE A 77 3.78 -12.41 1.10
C PHE A 77 3.48 -10.95 1.45
N LEU A 78 4.52 -10.24 1.84
CA LEU A 78 4.50 -8.79 2.07
C LEU A 78 4.96 -8.05 0.82
N PHE A 79 4.39 -6.88 0.57
CA PHE A 79 4.83 -5.99 -0.50
C PHE A 79 4.98 -4.55 -0.02
N MET A 80 5.78 -3.78 -0.77
CA MET A 80 5.97 -2.36 -0.56
C MET A 80 6.16 -1.67 -1.91
N ILE A 81 5.42 -0.58 -2.13
CA ILE A 81 5.66 0.34 -3.26
C ILE A 81 6.41 1.53 -2.69
N ARG A 82 7.61 1.77 -3.22
CA ARG A 82 8.56 2.76 -2.72
C ARG A 82 9.11 3.58 -3.86
N GLU A 83 9.17 4.88 -3.68
CA GLU A 83 9.88 5.78 -4.59
C GLU A 83 11.39 5.64 -4.38
N GLU A 84 12.15 5.48 -5.47
CA GLU A 84 13.52 4.98 -5.38
C GLU A 84 14.53 6.02 -4.87
N ILE A 85 14.32 7.32 -5.12
CA ILE A 85 15.30 8.36 -4.80
C ILE A 85 15.16 8.80 -3.34
N THR A 86 13.98 9.24 -2.94
CA THR A 86 13.66 9.66 -1.56
C THR A 86 13.48 8.48 -0.61
N ARG A 87 13.32 7.27 -1.14
CA ARG A 87 13.02 6.05 -0.38
C ARG A 87 11.66 6.09 0.33
N SER A 88 10.77 6.99 -0.07
CA SER A 88 9.44 7.13 0.53
C SER A 88 8.58 5.91 0.26
N VAL A 89 7.93 5.39 1.31
CA VAL A 89 6.98 4.28 1.22
C VAL A 89 5.62 4.84 0.84
N LEU A 90 5.13 4.48 -0.34
CA LEU A 90 3.82 4.88 -0.85
C LEU A 90 2.74 3.90 -0.42
N PHE A 91 3.04 2.60 -0.47
CA PHE A 91 2.16 1.53 -0.04
C PHE A 91 2.94 0.43 0.66
N THR A 92 2.30 -0.20 1.63
CA THR A 92 2.74 -1.45 2.23
C THR A 92 1.53 -2.31 2.51
N GLY A 93 1.67 -3.62 2.36
CA GLY A 93 0.57 -4.54 2.58
C GLY A 93 1.01 -5.99 2.58
N ALA A 94 0.04 -6.85 2.85
CA ALA A 94 0.17 -8.29 2.82
C ALA A 94 -0.85 -8.88 1.86
N VAL A 95 -0.42 -9.76 0.98
CA VAL A 95 -1.33 -10.62 0.22
C VAL A 95 -1.44 -11.92 0.99
N VAL A 96 -2.60 -12.17 1.61
CA VAL A 96 -2.86 -13.41 2.35
C VAL A 96 -3.68 -14.38 1.51
N ASN A 97 -4.63 -13.87 0.73
CA ASN A 97 -5.42 -14.65 -0.22
C ASN A 97 -5.73 -13.81 -1.47
N PRO A 98 -5.14 -14.11 -2.62
CA PRO A 98 -5.34 -13.36 -3.86
C PRO A 98 -6.67 -13.65 -4.56
N LEU A 99 -7.43 -14.66 -4.12
CA LEU A 99 -8.71 -15.06 -4.73
C LEU A 99 -9.93 -14.32 -4.16
N LEU A 100 -9.72 -13.48 -3.13
CA LEU A 100 -10.80 -12.70 -2.53
C LEU A 100 -11.08 -11.48 -3.40
N ASN A 101 -12.20 -11.51 -4.12
CA ASN A 101 -12.74 -10.31 -4.75
C ASN A 101 -13.32 -9.41 -3.66
N GLY A 102 -12.96 -8.13 -3.64
CA GLY A 102 -13.35 -7.15 -2.63
C GLY A 102 -14.83 -6.74 -2.62
N SER A 103 -15.75 -7.68 -2.88
CA SER A 103 -17.19 -7.43 -3.02
C SER A 103 -17.99 -7.69 -1.73
N ASP A 104 -17.38 -7.58 -0.55
CA ASP A 104 -18.11 -7.78 0.72
C ASP A 104 -17.99 -6.54 1.63
N ASP A 105 -18.63 -5.46 1.21
CA ASP A 105 -19.00 -4.32 2.06
C ASP A 105 -20.52 -4.13 1.94
N THR A 106 -21.31 -5.02 2.53
CA THR A 106 -22.71 -4.73 2.88
C THR A 106 -22.91 -5.03 4.37
N THR A 107 -23.11 -3.96 5.14
CA THR A 107 -23.87 -3.94 6.41
C THR A 107 -23.33 -4.77 7.57
N THR A 108 -22.69 -4.11 8.53
CA THR A 108 -23.18 -4.13 9.92
C THR A 108 -22.71 -2.85 10.64
N MET A 109 -23.62 -1.88 10.75
CA MET A 109 -23.59 -0.90 11.84
C MET A 109 -24.09 -1.63 13.09
N ALA A 110 -23.31 -1.61 14.17
CA ALA A 110 -23.77 -1.79 15.53
C ALA A 110 -22.96 -0.86 16.43
#